data_AF-A0A7C2S1L9-F1
#
_entry.id   AF-A0A7C2S1L9-F1
#
_cell.length_a   1.000
_cell.length_b   1.000
_cell.length_c   1.000
_cell.angle_alpha   90.00
_cell.angle_beta   90.00
_cell.angle_gamma   90.00
#
_symmetry.space_group_name_H-M   'P 1'
#
loop_
_entity.id
_entity.type
_entity.pdbx_description
1 polymer ?
#
loop_
_entity_poly.entity_id
_entity_poly.type
_entity_poly.pdbx_seq_one_letter_code
_entity_poly.pdbx_strand_id
1 'polypeptide(L)'
;GKSELVRLMAQLLGVEHFEVSCVDEDGDPVSGFKRLMALQAAQSILRQRKTLLLFDEVEDVFNDGGFMQPSTAQKNKGWMNRALENNAVPTFWLSNQVASLDPAFIRRFDLVLEVKQPSRKQRYSMAKNMLGGLATEPLLARIAATERLSPAVIQRAAQVTARLAAAPTTKLGKHKGDSLQASDMPAVLEMLLDNTLRAQRHGGLNESDTNQALLEYDPSFIHADTDLVALAQGLTANPTGRVCLYGPPGTGKTAYGRWLAQQIDRPLLVKRASDLLDPFVGGTEQNMARAFREAAQDRAVLLIDEVDSFLQDRSKPQETGKSAW
;
A
#
# COMPACT_ATOMS: atom_id res chain seq x y z
N GLY A 1 -7.44 -3.89 -7.05
CA GLY A 1 -8.39 -3.99 -5.92
C GLY A 1 -9.66 -3.21 -6.17
N LYS A 2 -9.57 -1.96 -6.63
CA LYS A 2 -10.73 -1.09 -6.88
C LYS A 2 -11.61 -1.61 -8.02
N SER A 3 -11.02 -2.00 -9.14
CA SER A 3 -11.74 -2.55 -10.31
C SER A 3 -12.38 -3.89 -9.97
N GLU A 4 -11.72 -4.75 -9.17
CA GLU A 4 -12.30 -6.02 -8.69
C GLU A 4 -13.50 -5.81 -7.75
N LEU A 5 -13.51 -4.76 -6.92
CA LEU A 5 -14.67 -4.43 -6.08
C LEU A 5 -15.91 -4.16 -6.94
N VAL A 6 -15.75 -3.41 -8.03
CA VAL A 6 -16.85 -3.11 -8.95
C VAL A 6 -17.36 -4.38 -9.64
N ARG A 7 -16.44 -5.26 -10.08
CA ARG A 7 -16.79 -6.57 -10.66
C ARG A 7 -17.57 -7.45 -9.67
N LEU A 8 -17.12 -7.49 -8.41
CA LEU A 8 -17.82 -8.23 -7.36
C LEU A 8 -19.22 -7.67 -7.10
N MET A 9 -19.37 -6.33 -7.06
CA MET A 9 -20.69 -5.71 -6.89
C MET A 9 -21.63 -6.06 -8.05
N ALA A 10 -21.14 -6.03 -9.30
CA ALA A 10 -21.92 -6.43 -10.46
C ALA A 10 -22.41 -7.88 -10.34
N GLN A 11 -21.52 -8.78 -9.93
CA GLN A 11 -21.84 -10.19 -9.71
C GLN A 11 -22.88 -10.40 -8.59
N LEU A 12 -22.74 -9.71 -7.45
CA LEU A 12 -23.68 -9.81 -6.32
C LEU A 12 -25.07 -9.26 -6.67
N LEU A 13 -25.12 -8.22 -7.51
CA LEU A 13 -26.37 -7.63 -7.98
C LEU A 13 -26.98 -8.40 -9.16
N GLY A 14 -26.26 -9.37 -9.75
CA GLY A 14 -26.70 -10.12 -10.92
C GLY A 14 -26.85 -9.25 -12.17
N VAL A 15 -26.01 -8.23 -12.32
CA VAL A 15 -26.04 -7.27 -13.44
C VAL A 15 -24.76 -7.32 -14.26
N GLU A 16 -24.86 -7.00 -15.55
CA GLU A 16 -23.66 -6.82 -16.38
C GLU A 16 -22.93 -5.52 -16.01
N HIS A 17 -21.63 -5.48 -16.25
CA HIS A 17 -20.84 -4.26 -16.12
C HIS A 17 -20.05 -4.01 -17.40
N PHE A 18 -19.87 -2.75 -17.75
CA PHE A 18 -19.09 -2.31 -18.91
C PHE A 18 -18.02 -1.32 -18.46
N GLU A 19 -16.81 -1.47 -19.02
CA GLU A 19 -15.66 -0.62 -18.72
C GLU A 19 -15.38 0.32 -19.90
N VAL A 20 -15.11 1.58 -19.62
CA VAL A 20 -14.71 2.56 -20.63
C VAL A 20 -13.24 2.36 -20.96
N SER A 21 -12.97 1.79 -22.14
CA SER A 21 -11.62 1.47 -22.61
C SER A 21 -10.67 2.67 -22.58
N CYS A 22 -9.42 2.42 -22.21
CA CYS A 22 -8.30 3.35 -22.32
C CYS A 22 -7.52 3.21 -23.64
N VAL A 23 -7.83 2.18 -24.44
CA VAL A 23 -7.23 1.93 -25.76
C VAL A 23 -8.29 1.78 -26.85
N ASP A 24 -7.95 2.14 -28.09
CA ASP A 24 -8.82 1.93 -29.25
C ASP A 24 -8.62 0.54 -29.87
N GLU A 25 -9.24 0.30 -31.04
CA GLU A 25 -9.20 -0.99 -31.74
C GLU A 25 -7.79 -1.37 -32.22
N ASP A 26 -6.92 -0.37 -32.44
CA ASP A 26 -5.53 -0.55 -32.85
C ASP A 26 -4.58 -0.71 -31.64
N GLY A 27 -5.10 -0.54 -30.42
CA GLY A 27 -4.34 -0.61 -29.17
C GLY A 27 -3.69 0.72 -28.77
N ASP A 28 -4.00 1.81 -29.46
CA ASP A 28 -3.46 3.13 -29.18
C ASP A 28 -4.20 3.81 -28.02
N PRO A 29 -3.50 4.63 -27.20
CA PRO A 29 -4.13 5.33 -26.09
C PRO A 29 -5.25 6.27 -26.53
N VAL A 30 -6.42 6.16 -25.87
CA VAL A 30 -7.58 7.01 -26.14
C VAL A 30 -7.52 8.25 -25.25
N SER A 31 -7.67 9.42 -25.85
CA SER A 31 -7.69 10.68 -25.09
C SER A 31 -8.83 10.75 -24.07
N GLY A 32 -8.61 11.43 -22.95
CA GLY A 32 -9.62 11.60 -21.91
C GLY A 32 -10.96 12.15 -22.42
N PHE A 33 -10.93 13.04 -23.42
CA PHE A 33 -12.14 13.55 -24.08
C PHE A 33 -12.92 12.46 -24.81
N LYS A 34 -12.24 11.60 -25.60
CA LYS A 34 -12.88 10.48 -26.30
C LYS A 34 -13.45 9.46 -25.29
N ARG A 35 -12.74 9.18 -24.19
CA ARG A 35 -13.23 8.29 -23.12
C ARG A 35 -14.51 8.83 -22.48
N LEU A 36 -14.59 10.13 -22.19
CA LEU A 36 -15.81 10.76 -21.70
C LEU A 36 -16.98 10.72 -22.72
N MET A 37 -16.69 10.84 -24.02
CA MET A 37 -17.72 10.72 -25.06
C MET A 37 -18.29 9.30 -25.11
N ALA A 38 -17.41 8.29 -25.00
CA ALA A 38 -17.81 6.90 -24.90
C ALA A 38 -18.68 6.65 -23.64
N LEU A 39 -18.31 7.25 -22.50
CA LEU A 39 -19.13 7.17 -21.28
C LEU A 39 -20.54 7.73 -21.51
N GLN A 40 -20.67 8.89 -22.18
CA GLN A 40 -21.98 9.49 -22.44
C GLN A 40 -22.83 8.70 -23.45
N ALA A 41 -22.19 8.14 -24.47
CA ALA A 41 -22.83 7.22 -25.37
C ALA A 41 -23.35 6.00 -24.60
N ALA A 42 -22.53 5.42 -23.72
CA ALA A 42 -22.90 4.29 -22.88
C ALA A 42 -24.07 4.62 -21.92
N GLN A 43 -24.03 5.79 -21.26
CA GLN A 43 -25.12 6.31 -20.42
C GLN A 43 -26.45 6.40 -21.18
N SER A 44 -26.41 6.78 -22.46
CA SER A 44 -27.61 6.91 -23.29
C SER A 44 -28.11 5.56 -23.79
N ILE A 45 -27.21 4.71 -24.29
CA ILE A 45 -27.53 3.40 -24.88
C ILE A 45 -28.01 2.41 -23.82
N LEU A 46 -27.38 2.42 -22.65
CA LEU A 46 -27.63 1.44 -21.58
C LEU A 46 -28.68 1.91 -20.55
N ARG A 47 -29.30 3.08 -20.76
CA ARG A 47 -30.25 3.71 -19.83
C ARG A 47 -31.39 2.81 -19.34
N GLN A 48 -31.86 1.88 -20.17
CA GLN A 48 -32.97 0.97 -19.81
C GLN A 48 -32.49 -0.42 -19.37
N ARG A 49 -31.18 -0.66 -19.34
CA ARG A 49 -30.61 -1.94 -18.91
C ARG A 49 -30.18 -1.87 -17.45
N LYS A 50 -30.35 -2.97 -16.73
CA LYS A 50 -29.79 -3.13 -15.37
C LYS A 50 -28.30 -3.46 -15.50
N THR A 51 -27.48 -2.42 -15.57
CA THR A 51 -26.04 -2.52 -15.82
C THR A 51 -25.26 -1.53 -14.96
N LEU A 52 -23.96 -1.78 -14.77
CA LEU A 52 -23.03 -0.85 -14.15
C LEU A 52 -22.00 -0.35 -15.17
N LEU A 53 -21.56 0.90 -15.03
CA LEU A 53 -20.45 1.45 -15.80
C LEU A 53 -19.22 1.61 -14.91
N LEU A 54 -18.05 1.37 -15.49
CA LEU A 54 -16.76 1.54 -14.86
C LEU A 54 -15.90 2.49 -15.69
N PHE A 55 -15.44 3.56 -15.06
CA PHE A 55 -14.46 4.48 -15.60
C PHE A 55 -13.20 4.41 -14.74
N ASP A 56 -12.20 3.64 -15.19
CA ASP A 56 -10.91 3.49 -14.51
C ASP A 56 -9.93 4.59 -14.94
N GLU A 57 -8.85 4.81 -14.18
CA GLU A 57 -7.79 5.78 -14.49
C GLU A 57 -8.34 7.18 -14.82
N VAL A 58 -9.16 7.72 -13.92
CA VAL A 58 -9.79 9.04 -14.13
C VAL A 58 -8.75 10.17 -14.25
N GLU A 59 -7.52 9.94 -13.80
CA GLU A 59 -6.41 10.88 -13.92
C GLU A 59 -6.17 11.33 -15.36
N ASP A 60 -6.43 10.47 -16.35
CA ASP A 60 -6.36 10.78 -17.79
C ASP A 60 -7.32 11.90 -18.23
N VAL A 61 -8.30 12.23 -17.39
CA VAL A 61 -9.31 13.23 -17.67
C VAL A 61 -9.14 14.44 -16.78
N PHE A 62 -8.78 14.21 -15.52
CA PHE A 62 -8.70 15.27 -14.52
C PHE A 62 -7.31 15.88 -14.38
N ASN A 63 -6.24 15.22 -14.84
CA ASN A 63 -4.84 15.64 -14.66
C ASN A 63 -3.97 15.52 -15.92
N ASP A 64 -4.56 15.46 -17.11
CA ASP A 64 -3.86 15.30 -18.40
C ASP A 64 -3.19 16.58 -18.95
N GLY A 65 -3.41 17.74 -18.32
CA GLY A 65 -2.84 19.02 -18.75
C GLY A 65 -1.41 19.29 -18.23
N GLY A 66 -0.87 18.46 -17.34
CA GLY A 66 0.38 18.76 -16.64
C GLY A 66 0.25 19.98 -15.69
N PHE A 67 1.37 20.37 -15.05
CA PHE A 67 1.37 21.34 -13.95
C PHE A 67 0.90 22.76 -14.32
N MET A 68 0.94 23.12 -15.60
CA MET A 68 0.67 24.48 -16.10
C MET A 68 -0.47 24.57 -17.12
N GLN A 69 -1.07 23.46 -17.57
CA GLN A 69 -2.21 23.50 -18.49
C GLN A 69 -3.48 22.95 -17.85
N PRO A 70 -4.64 23.52 -18.17
CA PRO A 70 -5.89 23.00 -17.67
C PRO A 70 -6.17 21.61 -18.24
N SER A 71 -6.64 20.71 -17.39
CA SER A 71 -7.01 19.34 -17.79
C SER A 71 -8.24 19.30 -18.69
N THR A 72 -8.50 18.16 -19.34
CA THR A 72 -9.70 17.92 -20.14
C THR A 72 -10.97 18.18 -19.33
N ALA A 73 -11.00 17.79 -18.05
CA ALA A 73 -12.09 18.09 -17.13
C ALA A 73 -12.30 19.59 -16.91
N GLN A 74 -11.21 20.36 -16.79
CA GLN A 74 -11.27 21.82 -16.57
C GLN A 74 -11.65 22.57 -17.85
N LYS A 75 -11.08 22.17 -19.00
CA LYS A 75 -11.43 22.71 -20.32
C LYS A 75 -12.90 22.46 -20.65
N ASN A 76 -13.44 21.30 -20.23
CA ASN A 76 -14.82 20.87 -20.50
C ASN A 76 -15.69 20.84 -19.23
N LYS A 77 -15.53 21.81 -18.33
CA LYS A 77 -16.16 21.81 -17.00
C LYS A 77 -17.68 21.62 -17.03
N GLY A 78 -18.40 22.29 -17.95
CA GLY A 78 -19.86 22.13 -18.06
C GLY A 78 -20.28 20.70 -18.42
N TRP A 79 -19.51 20.06 -19.29
CA TRP A 79 -19.75 18.70 -19.74
C TRP A 79 -19.43 17.67 -18.65
N MET A 80 -18.31 17.88 -17.93
CA MET A 80 -17.93 17.07 -16.79
C MET A 80 -18.96 17.13 -15.66
N ASN A 81 -19.44 18.34 -15.33
CA ASN A 81 -20.47 18.50 -14.30
C ASN A 81 -21.71 17.67 -14.63
N ARG A 82 -22.15 17.72 -15.89
CA ARG A 82 -23.32 16.95 -16.36
C ARG A 82 -23.05 15.45 -16.34
N ALA A 83 -21.85 15.00 -16.69
CA ALA A 83 -21.46 13.60 -16.64
C ALA A 83 -21.37 13.04 -15.20
N LEU A 84 -21.12 13.90 -14.20
CA LEU A 84 -21.11 13.49 -12.80
C LEU A 84 -22.52 13.54 -12.18
N GLU A 85 -23.31 14.56 -12.51
CA GLU A 85 -24.64 14.81 -11.90
C GLU A 85 -25.78 14.02 -12.56
N ASN A 86 -25.72 13.76 -13.87
CA ASN A 86 -26.83 13.16 -14.63
C ASN A 86 -26.44 11.80 -15.20
N ASN A 87 -26.36 10.80 -14.31
CA ASN A 87 -26.10 9.41 -14.69
C ASN A 87 -27.38 8.59 -14.65
N ALA A 88 -27.82 8.12 -15.81
CA ALA A 88 -28.97 7.23 -15.91
C ALA A 88 -28.60 5.78 -15.57
N VAL A 89 -27.32 5.42 -15.74
CA VAL A 89 -26.71 4.15 -15.38
C VAL A 89 -25.70 4.39 -14.26
N PRO A 90 -25.75 3.65 -13.14
CA PRO A 90 -24.78 3.82 -12.06
C PRO A 90 -23.35 3.65 -12.57
N THR A 91 -22.49 4.64 -12.30
CA THR A 91 -21.10 4.68 -12.79
C THR A 91 -20.12 4.74 -11.64
N PHE A 92 -19.16 3.81 -11.64
CA PHE A 92 -18.02 3.80 -10.75
C PHE A 92 -16.85 4.52 -11.40
N TRP A 93 -16.28 5.48 -10.68
CA TRP A 93 -15.12 6.26 -11.11
C TRP A 93 -13.96 5.89 -10.21
N LEU A 94 -12.88 5.34 -10.77
CA LEU A 94 -11.74 4.89 -9.99
C LEU A 94 -10.56 5.84 -10.16
N SER A 95 -10.05 6.33 -9.03
CA SER A 95 -8.88 7.18 -8.97
C SER A 95 -7.82 6.56 -8.07
N ASN A 96 -6.56 6.59 -8.50
CA ASN A 96 -5.39 6.29 -7.68
C ASN A 96 -4.94 7.48 -6.84
N GLN A 97 -5.27 8.71 -7.23
CA GLN A 97 -4.90 9.93 -6.51
C GLN A 97 -6.09 10.87 -6.35
N VAL A 98 -6.91 10.69 -5.29
CA VAL A 98 -8.07 11.56 -5.06
C VAL A 98 -7.67 13.03 -4.86
N ALA A 99 -6.45 13.30 -4.38
CA ALA A 99 -5.94 14.67 -4.20
C ALA A 99 -5.83 15.47 -5.51
N SER A 100 -5.79 14.82 -6.67
CA SER A 100 -5.77 15.50 -7.97
C SER A 100 -7.17 15.90 -8.47
N LEU A 101 -8.23 15.50 -7.78
CA LEU A 101 -9.60 15.89 -8.12
C LEU A 101 -9.99 17.19 -7.41
N ASP A 102 -10.45 18.19 -8.17
CA ASP A 102 -10.99 19.43 -7.61
C ASP A 102 -12.19 19.10 -6.67
N PRO A 103 -12.21 19.63 -5.43
CA PRO A 103 -13.34 19.46 -4.50
C PRO A 103 -14.72 19.77 -5.10
N ALA A 104 -14.79 20.68 -6.08
CA ALA A 104 -16.02 21.01 -6.79
C ALA A 104 -16.56 19.86 -7.67
N PHE A 105 -15.72 18.92 -8.10
CA PHE A 105 -16.14 17.66 -8.72
C PHE A 105 -16.47 16.60 -7.67
N ILE A 106 -15.68 16.50 -6.59
CA ILE A 106 -15.89 15.51 -5.53
C ILE A 106 -17.31 15.61 -4.94
N ARG A 107 -17.80 16.83 -4.69
CA ARG A 107 -19.16 17.07 -4.15
C ARG A 107 -20.32 16.61 -5.04
N ARG A 108 -20.05 16.16 -6.28
CA ARG A 108 -21.07 15.74 -7.26
C ARG A 108 -21.19 14.23 -7.38
N PHE A 109 -20.27 13.49 -6.76
CA PHE A 109 -20.45 12.06 -6.61
C PHE A 109 -21.48 11.79 -5.51
N ASP A 110 -22.43 10.91 -5.79
CA ASP A 110 -23.41 10.46 -4.79
C ASP A 110 -22.73 9.74 -3.61
N LEU A 111 -21.59 9.09 -3.87
CA LEU A 111 -20.83 8.33 -2.90
C LEU A 111 -19.32 8.43 -3.18
N VAL A 112 -18.54 8.73 -2.15
CA VAL A 112 -17.07 8.74 -2.21
C VAL A 112 -16.54 7.71 -1.21
N LEU A 113 -15.85 6.68 -1.74
CA LEU A 113 -15.30 5.57 -0.94
C LEU A 113 -13.77 5.59 -0.97
N GLU A 114 -13.16 5.64 0.21
CA GLU A 114 -11.72 5.45 0.36
C GLU A 114 -11.40 3.95 0.52
N VAL A 115 -10.76 3.36 -0.48
CA VAL A 115 -10.23 1.98 -0.39
C VAL A 115 -8.82 2.03 0.17
N LYS A 116 -8.69 1.80 1.47
CA LYS A 116 -7.41 1.81 2.20
C LYS A 116 -6.56 0.58 1.90
N GLN A 117 -5.27 0.68 2.16
CA GLN A 117 -4.38 -0.48 2.11
C GLN A 117 -4.81 -1.50 3.19
N PRO A 118 -4.77 -2.80 2.89
CA PRO A 118 -5.15 -3.83 3.85
C PRO A 118 -4.12 -3.90 4.98
N SER A 119 -4.59 -4.04 6.22
CA SER A 119 -3.75 -4.28 7.41
C SER A 119 -2.96 -5.59 7.30
N ARG A 120 -1.91 -5.78 8.11
CA ARG A 120 -1.12 -7.03 8.16
C ARG A 120 -2.01 -8.28 8.30
N LYS A 121 -3.02 -8.25 9.17
CA LYS A 121 -3.95 -9.38 9.37
C LYS A 121 -4.77 -9.67 8.10
N GLN A 122 -5.23 -8.62 7.42
CA GLN A 122 -5.94 -8.77 6.15
C GLN A 122 -5.02 -9.28 5.04
N ARG A 123 -3.79 -8.76 4.92
CA ARG A 123 -2.77 -9.25 3.97
C ARG A 123 -2.46 -10.72 4.20
N TYR A 124 -2.34 -11.16 5.45
CA TYR A 124 -2.17 -12.57 5.78
C TYR A 124 -3.38 -13.41 5.32
N SER A 125 -4.61 -12.98 5.64
CA SER A 125 -5.81 -13.71 5.20
C SER A 125 -5.95 -13.75 3.68
N MET A 126 -5.61 -12.66 2.98
CA MET A 126 -5.59 -12.59 1.53
C MET A 126 -4.54 -13.56 0.96
N ALA A 127 -3.30 -13.50 1.45
CA ALA A 127 -2.24 -14.41 1.03
C ALA A 127 -2.61 -15.87 1.26
N LYS A 128 -3.19 -16.20 2.42
CA LYS A 128 -3.65 -17.55 2.75
C LYS A 128 -4.74 -18.04 1.79
N ASN A 129 -5.72 -17.18 1.46
CA ASN A 129 -6.77 -17.51 0.51
C ASN A 129 -6.24 -17.68 -0.93
N MET A 130 -5.24 -16.89 -1.32
CA MET A 130 -4.68 -16.90 -2.68
C MET A 130 -3.67 -18.01 -2.91
N LEU A 131 -2.89 -18.36 -1.89
CA LEU A 131 -1.79 -19.32 -1.96
C LEU A 131 -2.22 -20.72 -1.48
N GLY A 132 -3.23 -20.81 -0.61
CA GLY A 132 -3.71 -22.08 -0.09
C GLY A 132 -2.56 -22.93 0.46
N GLY A 133 -2.45 -24.18 -0.02
CA GLY A 133 -1.39 -25.12 0.37
C GLY A 133 -0.03 -24.91 -0.31
N LEU A 134 0.14 -23.89 -1.15
CA LEU A 134 1.41 -23.61 -1.85
C LEU A 134 2.44 -22.89 -0.96
N ALA A 135 1.98 -22.28 0.15
CA ALA A 135 2.82 -21.51 1.05
C ALA A 135 2.80 -22.09 2.46
N THR A 136 3.95 -22.04 3.13
CA THR A 136 4.07 -22.40 4.55
C THR A 136 3.60 -21.24 5.43
N GLU A 137 3.20 -21.55 6.67
CA GLU A 137 2.79 -20.53 7.65
C GLU A 137 3.85 -19.43 7.87
N PRO A 138 5.17 -19.72 7.97
CA PRO A 138 6.20 -18.69 8.02
C PRO A 138 6.25 -17.81 6.76
N LEU A 139 6.10 -18.38 5.57
CA LEU A 139 6.10 -17.61 4.31
C LEU A 139 4.88 -16.68 4.24
N LEU A 140 3.70 -17.14 4.67
CA LEU A 140 2.50 -16.31 4.75
C LEU A 140 2.68 -15.12 5.71
N ALA A 141 3.33 -15.34 6.86
CA ALA A 141 3.60 -14.29 7.84
C ALA A 141 4.55 -13.21 7.28
N ARG A 142 5.56 -13.61 6.50
CA ARG A 142 6.51 -12.71 5.82
C ARG A 142 5.84 -11.90 4.72
N ILE A 143 5.07 -12.58 3.84
CA ILE A 143 4.25 -11.93 2.81
C ILE A 143 3.33 -10.88 3.44
N ALA A 144 2.68 -11.21 4.56
CA ALA A 144 1.81 -10.28 5.26
C ALA A 144 2.56 -9.07 5.87
N ALA A 145 3.80 -9.27 6.29
CA ALA A 145 4.67 -8.21 6.81
C ALA A 145 5.15 -7.26 5.69
N THR A 146 5.24 -7.73 4.44
CA THR A 146 5.68 -6.91 3.31
C THR A 146 4.55 -6.06 2.72
N GLU A 147 4.45 -4.80 3.13
CA GLU A 147 3.41 -3.85 2.65
C GLU A 147 3.45 -3.58 1.15
N ARG A 148 4.64 -3.62 0.55
CA ARG A 148 4.84 -3.32 -0.87
C ARG A 148 4.40 -4.45 -1.80
N LEU A 149 4.07 -5.61 -1.25
CA LEU A 149 3.65 -6.76 -2.04
C LEU A 149 2.17 -6.64 -2.41
N SER A 150 1.89 -6.38 -3.68
CA SER A 150 0.50 -6.26 -4.14
C SER A 150 -0.16 -7.65 -4.34
N PRO A 151 -1.49 -7.75 -4.18
CA PRO A 151 -2.22 -8.99 -4.45
C PRO A 151 -1.97 -9.53 -5.86
N ALA A 152 -1.84 -8.66 -6.87
CA ALA A 152 -1.58 -9.07 -8.25
C ALA A 152 -0.24 -9.82 -8.39
N VAL A 153 0.80 -9.39 -7.66
CA VAL A 153 2.11 -10.07 -7.64
C VAL A 153 1.97 -11.44 -6.98
N ILE A 154 1.27 -11.53 -5.83
CA ILE A 154 0.99 -12.80 -5.15
C ILE A 154 0.28 -13.77 -6.08
N GLN A 155 -0.76 -13.31 -6.77
CA GLN A 155 -1.58 -14.15 -7.66
C GLN A 155 -0.78 -14.68 -8.85
N ARG A 156 0.05 -13.83 -9.47
CA ARG A 156 0.92 -14.23 -10.60
C ARG A 156 1.93 -15.28 -10.16
N ALA A 157 2.58 -15.07 -9.02
CA ALA A 157 3.51 -16.05 -8.46
C ALA A 157 2.81 -17.38 -8.16
N ALA A 158 1.62 -17.32 -7.53
CA ALA A 158 0.79 -18.51 -7.26
C ALA A 158 0.44 -19.29 -8.53
N GLN A 159 0.01 -18.59 -9.58
CA GLN A 159 -0.34 -19.20 -10.87
C GLN A 159 0.86 -19.91 -11.53
N VAL A 160 2.04 -19.27 -11.50
CA VAL A 160 3.27 -19.86 -12.04
C VAL A 160 3.65 -21.10 -11.23
N THR A 161 3.69 -20.99 -9.90
CA THR A 161 4.02 -22.11 -9.01
C THR A 161 3.03 -23.27 -9.17
N ALA A 162 1.73 -23.00 -9.23
CA ALA A 162 0.71 -24.03 -9.43
C ALA A 162 0.87 -24.77 -10.78
N ARG A 163 1.22 -24.04 -11.86
CA ARG A 163 1.50 -24.64 -13.17
C ARG A 163 2.75 -25.51 -13.15
N LEU A 164 3.80 -25.08 -12.45
CA LEU A 164 5.03 -25.87 -12.28
C LEU A 164 4.77 -27.12 -11.45
N ALA A 165 3.94 -27.02 -10.40
CA ALA A 165 3.54 -28.16 -9.56
C ALA A 165 2.73 -29.21 -10.32
N ALA A 166 1.88 -28.79 -11.26
CA ALA A 166 1.07 -29.68 -12.08
C ALA A 166 1.84 -30.32 -13.25
N ALA A 167 3.05 -29.85 -13.56
CA ALA A 167 3.82 -30.34 -14.69
C ALA A 167 4.66 -31.58 -14.30
N PRO A 168 4.56 -32.70 -15.05
CA PRO A 168 5.12 -33.99 -14.64
C PRO A 168 6.66 -34.03 -14.56
N THR A 169 7.36 -33.09 -15.20
CA THR A 169 8.81 -32.85 -15.02
C THR A 169 9.15 -31.45 -15.55
N THR A 170 9.27 -30.45 -14.68
CA THR A 170 9.81 -29.14 -15.09
C THR A 170 11.29 -29.06 -14.71
N LYS A 171 12.16 -29.03 -15.73
CA LYS A 171 13.59 -28.75 -15.58
C LYS A 171 13.78 -27.25 -15.51
N LEU A 172 14.08 -26.70 -14.33
CA LEU A 172 14.49 -25.31 -14.20
C LEU A 172 16.02 -25.14 -14.34
N GLY A 173 16.78 -26.23 -14.28
CA GLY A 173 18.25 -26.25 -14.31
C GLY A 173 18.87 -26.98 -15.50
N LYS A 174 20.19 -26.77 -15.70
CA LYS A 174 20.97 -27.35 -16.81
C LYS A 174 21.43 -28.80 -16.57
N HIS A 175 21.25 -29.36 -15.36
CA HIS A 175 21.83 -30.66 -14.99
C HIS A 175 20.80 -31.81 -14.92
N LYS A 176 21.27 -33.04 -15.21
CA LYS A 176 20.48 -34.28 -15.09
C LYS A 176 20.24 -34.58 -13.60
N GLY A 177 19.07 -34.21 -13.09
CA GLY A 177 18.67 -34.43 -11.68
C GLY A 177 17.67 -33.40 -11.15
N ASP A 178 17.60 -32.22 -11.80
CA ASP A 178 16.78 -31.06 -11.38
C ASP A 178 15.29 -31.22 -11.75
N SER A 179 14.64 -32.27 -11.27
CA SER A 179 13.18 -32.42 -11.38
C SER A 179 12.54 -31.77 -10.17
N LEU A 180 11.81 -30.67 -10.38
CA LEU A 180 11.07 -30.01 -9.30
C LEU A 180 10.02 -30.95 -8.73
N GLN A 181 10.02 -31.11 -7.40
CA GLN A 181 9.00 -31.86 -6.68
C GLN A 181 7.99 -30.91 -6.02
N ALA A 182 6.86 -31.47 -5.58
CA ALA A 182 5.85 -30.70 -4.86
C ALA A 182 6.40 -30.05 -3.58
N SER A 183 7.42 -30.64 -2.94
CA SER A 183 8.13 -30.09 -1.78
C SER A 183 8.88 -28.78 -2.06
N ASP A 184 9.23 -28.52 -3.32
CA ASP A 184 10.05 -27.37 -3.71
C ASP A 184 9.19 -26.13 -4.01
N MET A 185 7.88 -26.31 -4.14
CA MET A 185 6.94 -25.27 -4.54
C MET A 185 6.92 -24.05 -3.60
N PRO A 186 7.02 -24.19 -2.26
CA PRO A 186 7.15 -23.03 -1.38
C PRO A 186 8.42 -22.22 -1.66
N ALA A 187 9.55 -22.87 -1.94
CA ALA A 187 10.81 -22.20 -2.24
C ALA A 187 10.77 -21.50 -3.61
N VAL A 188 10.15 -22.14 -4.62
CA VAL A 188 9.92 -21.53 -5.94
C VAL A 188 9.01 -20.30 -5.82
N LEU A 189 7.92 -20.40 -5.04
CA LEU A 189 7.02 -19.29 -4.77
C LEU A 189 7.76 -18.12 -4.12
N GLU A 190 8.55 -18.40 -3.08
CA GLU A 190 9.35 -17.39 -2.39
C GLU A 190 10.33 -16.70 -3.36
N MET A 191 11.05 -17.47 -4.17
CA MET A 191 11.98 -16.94 -5.17
C MET A 191 11.28 -15.99 -6.16
N LEU A 192 10.10 -16.35 -6.67
CA LEU A 192 9.34 -15.51 -7.61
C LEU A 192 8.92 -14.18 -6.99
N LEU A 193 8.47 -14.22 -5.74
CA LEU A 193 8.07 -13.02 -4.99
C LEU A 193 9.27 -12.13 -4.70
N ASP A 194 10.37 -12.71 -4.20
CA ASP A 194 11.59 -11.99 -3.85
C ASP A 194 12.24 -11.32 -5.07
N ASN A 195 12.33 -12.03 -6.20
CA ASN A 195 12.86 -11.49 -7.45
C ASN A 195 11.98 -10.33 -7.98
N THR A 196 10.66 -10.45 -7.87
CA THR A 196 9.75 -9.39 -8.32
C THR A 196 9.91 -8.13 -7.47
N LEU A 197 10.05 -8.27 -6.15
CA LEU A 197 10.32 -7.14 -5.25
C LEU A 197 11.64 -6.45 -5.58
N ARG A 198 12.73 -7.21 -5.71
CA ARG A 198 14.05 -6.66 -6.04
C ARG A 198 14.05 -5.96 -7.40
N ALA A 199 13.38 -6.52 -8.41
CA ALA A 199 13.25 -5.90 -9.72
C ALA A 199 12.50 -4.54 -9.65
N GLN A 200 11.57 -4.38 -8.72
CA GLN A 200 10.88 -3.12 -8.43
C GLN A 200 11.68 -2.17 -7.52
N ARG A 201 12.97 -2.48 -7.27
CA ARG A 201 13.84 -1.75 -6.33
C ARG A 201 13.25 -1.71 -4.91
N HIS A 202 12.61 -2.79 -4.51
CA HIS A 202 12.21 -3.02 -3.14
C HIS A 202 13.17 -4.01 -2.47
N GLY A 203 13.23 -3.98 -1.15
CA GLY A 203 13.94 -4.99 -0.39
C GLY A 203 13.31 -6.37 -0.58
N GLY A 204 14.12 -7.42 -0.44
CA GLY A 204 13.63 -8.79 -0.54
C GLY A 204 12.65 -9.16 0.59
N LEU A 205 11.94 -10.28 0.45
CA LEU A 205 11.07 -10.85 1.50
C LEU A 205 11.86 -11.13 2.80
N ASN A 206 13.15 -11.43 2.67
CA ASN A 206 14.08 -11.61 3.80
C ASN A 206 14.54 -10.29 4.44
N GLU A 207 14.43 -9.15 3.75
CA GLU A 207 14.80 -7.86 4.34
C GLU A 207 13.70 -7.32 5.26
N SER A 208 12.46 -7.76 5.08
CA SER A 208 11.43 -7.63 6.12
C SER A 208 11.74 -8.46 7.37
N ASP A 209 12.53 -9.53 7.24
CA ASP A 209 12.93 -10.41 8.34
C ASP A 209 14.21 -10.00 9.06
N THR A 210 15.07 -9.14 8.50
CA THR A 210 16.25 -8.66 9.25
C THR A 210 15.85 -7.88 10.52
N ASN A 211 14.57 -7.50 10.63
CA ASN A 211 13.97 -6.94 11.84
C ASN A 211 13.05 -7.91 12.62
N GLN A 212 12.81 -9.14 12.15
CA GLN A 212 11.95 -10.15 12.79
C GLN A 212 12.68 -11.43 13.19
N ALA A 213 13.94 -11.63 12.78
CA ALA A 213 14.75 -12.74 13.28
C ALA A 213 14.78 -12.67 14.80
N LEU A 214 14.17 -13.69 15.40
CA LEU A 214 14.02 -13.98 16.81
C LEU A 214 15.40 -14.02 17.49
N LEU A 215 15.96 -12.85 17.78
CA LEU A 215 16.88 -12.73 18.88
C LEU A 215 16.01 -12.79 20.12
N GLU A 216 16.23 -13.78 20.97
CA GLU A 216 15.72 -13.81 22.35
C GLU A 216 16.17 -12.50 23.03
N TYR A 217 15.33 -11.49 22.88
CA TYR A 217 15.59 -10.19 23.44
C TYR A 217 15.13 -10.24 24.89
N ASP A 218 16.09 -10.34 25.80
CA ASP A 218 15.82 -10.25 27.22
C ASP A 218 16.03 -8.80 27.68
N PRO A 219 14.95 -8.07 28.04
CA PRO A 219 15.06 -6.71 28.55
C PRO A 219 15.85 -6.62 29.87
N SER A 220 16.09 -7.73 30.56
CA SER A 220 16.93 -7.77 31.77
C SER A 220 18.40 -7.38 31.52
N PHE A 221 18.89 -7.52 30.27
CA PHE A 221 20.24 -7.11 29.88
C PHE A 221 20.38 -5.62 29.58
N ILE A 222 19.27 -4.86 29.59
CA ILE A 222 19.29 -3.43 29.35
C ILE A 222 19.48 -2.72 30.68
N HIS A 223 20.56 -1.97 30.79
CA HIS A 223 20.79 -1.09 31.94
C HIS A 223 19.95 0.19 31.79
N ALA A 224 18.65 0.10 32.06
CA ALA A 224 17.74 1.23 32.15
C ALA A 224 17.55 1.67 33.61
N ASP A 225 17.15 2.93 33.81
CA ASP A 225 16.79 3.50 35.11
C ASP A 225 15.38 3.08 35.57
N THR A 226 14.65 2.36 34.72
CA THR A 226 13.27 1.90 34.93
C THR A 226 13.15 0.42 34.59
N ASP A 227 12.27 -0.30 35.29
CA ASP A 227 11.91 -1.68 34.93
C ASP A 227 11.13 -1.70 33.61
N LEU A 228 11.82 -2.11 32.56
CA LEU A 228 11.28 -2.18 31.21
C LEU A 228 10.26 -3.32 31.03
N VAL A 229 10.33 -4.39 31.81
CA VAL A 229 9.32 -5.46 31.80
C VAL A 229 8.02 -4.95 32.40
N ALA A 230 8.09 -4.26 33.53
CA ALA A 230 6.92 -3.63 34.16
C ALA A 230 6.29 -2.55 33.25
N LEU A 231 7.12 -1.75 32.56
CA LEU A 231 6.65 -0.79 31.56
C LEU A 231 5.88 -1.48 30.43
N ALA A 232 6.42 -2.57 29.89
CA ALA A 232 5.76 -3.34 28.84
C ALA A 232 4.41 -3.90 29.32
N GLN A 233 4.34 -4.47 30.52
CA GLN A 233 3.10 -4.95 31.12
C GLN A 233 2.07 -3.84 31.30
N GLY A 234 2.50 -2.66 31.75
CA GLY A 234 1.64 -1.47 31.87
C GLY A 234 1.07 -1.03 30.53
N LEU A 235 1.89 -1.05 29.48
CA LEU A 235 1.47 -0.76 28.11
C LEU A 235 0.59 -1.85 27.50
N THR A 236 0.73 -3.12 27.91
CA THR A 236 -0.21 -4.19 27.53
C THR A 236 -1.59 -3.92 28.12
N ALA A 237 -1.66 -3.52 29.40
CA ALA A 237 -2.93 -3.22 30.06
C ALA A 237 -3.58 -1.93 29.53
N ASN A 238 -2.78 -0.89 29.27
CA ASN A 238 -3.23 0.38 28.71
C ASN A 238 -2.33 0.77 27.52
N PRO A 239 -2.73 0.41 26.28
CA PRO A 239 -1.86 0.51 25.11
C PRO A 239 -1.87 1.90 24.48
N THR A 240 -1.61 2.88 25.34
CA THR A 240 -1.48 4.31 25.06
C THR A 240 -0.28 4.83 25.83
N GLY A 241 0.73 5.35 25.14
CA GLY A 241 1.92 5.87 25.78
C GLY A 241 2.88 6.49 24.78
N ARG A 242 3.80 7.30 25.29
CA ARG A 242 4.93 7.85 24.54
C ARG A 242 6.18 7.50 25.32
N VAL A 243 7.03 6.65 24.74
CA VAL A 243 8.27 6.19 25.37
C VAL A 243 9.44 6.75 24.59
N CYS A 244 10.36 7.40 25.29
CA CYS A 244 11.61 7.89 24.72
C CYS A 244 12.76 7.07 25.30
N LEU A 245 13.51 6.39 24.43
CA LEU A 245 14.72 5.66 24.81
C LEU A 245 15.92 6.42 24.27
N TYR A 246 16.86 6.75 25.15
CA TYR A 246 18.09 7.45 24.81
C TYR A 246 19.30 6.76 25.44
N GLY A 247 20.49 6.96 24.84
CA GLY A 247 21.73 6.35 25.30
C GLY A 247 22.68 6.04 24.15
N PRO A 248 23.91 5.56 24.42
CA PRO A 248 24.92 5.26 23.41
C PRO A 248 24.42 4.32 22.29
N PRO A 249 24.99 4.37 21.08
CA PRO A 249 24.67 3.40 20.03
C PRO A 249 24.98 1.97 20.51
N GLY A 250 24.17 0.99 20.11
CA GLY A 250 24.36 -0.41 20.49
C GLY A 250 23.74 -0.83 21.84
N THR A 251 23.08 0.07 22.59
CA THR A 251 22.44 -0.28 23.89
C THR A 251 21.06 -0.95 23.77
N GLY A 252 20.71 -1.49 22.60
CA GLY A 252 19.47 -2.26 22.42
C GLY A 252 18.17 -1.46 22.32
N LYS A 253 18.21 -0.11 22.21
CA LYS A 253 17.00 0.76 22.12
C LYS A 253 16.01 0.34 21.02
N THR A 254 16.50 0.18 19.79
CA THR A 254 15.66 -0.23 18.65
C THR A 254 15.14 -1.66 18.83
N ALA A 255 15.95 -2.54 19.43
CA ALA A 255 15.54 -3.91 19.73
C ALA A 255 14.45 -3.97 20.81
N TYR A 256 14.48 -3.08 21.81
CA TYR A 256 13.41 -2.94 22.79
C TYR A 256 12.08 -2.60 22.14
N GLY A 257 12.06 -1.61 21.23
CA GLY A 257 10.83 -1.21 20.53
C GLY A 257 10.21 -2.37 19.76
N ARG A 258 11.04 -3.23 19.14
CA ARG A 258 10.59 -4.45 18.47
C ARG A 258 10.01 -5.47 19.45
N TRP A 259 10.73 -5.76 20.52
CA TRP A 259 10.29 -6.69 21.56
C TRP A 259 8.99 -6.21 22.22
N LEU A 260 8.89 -4.93 22.56
CA LEU A 260 7.70 -4.33 23.17
C LEU A 260 6.46 -4.51 22.28
N ALA A 261 6.59 -4.26 20.96
CA ALA A 261 5.47 -4.46 20.04
C ALA A 261 4.96 -5.91 20.02
N GLN A 262 5.87 -6.89 20.14
CA GLN A 262 5.50 -8.29 20.28
C GLN A 262 4.81 -8.56 21.62
N GLN A 263 5.34 -8.03 22.74
CA GLN A 263 4.75 -8.24 24.07
C GLN A 263 3.33 -7.68 24.22
N ILE A 264 3.05 -6.55 23.56
CA ILE A 264 1.71 -5.94 23.58
C ILE A 264 0.79 -6.45 22.47
N ASP A 265 1.22 -7.48 21.72
CA ASP A 265 0.52 -8.07 20.56
C ASP A 265 0.05 -7.03 19.53
N ARG A 266 0.96 -6.14 19.12
CA ARG A 266 0.68 -5.11 18.11
C ARG A 266 1.69 -5.13 16.96
N PRO A 267 1.26 -4.78 15.74
CA PRO A 267 2.21 -4.56 14.64
C PRO A 267 3.23 -3.49 15.02
N LEU A 268 4.44 -3.60 14.50
CA LEU A 268 5.47 -2.57 14.63
C LEU A 268 5.62 -1.83 13.31
N LEU A 269 5.47 -0.51 13.35
CA LEU A 269 5.78 0.38 12.25
C LEU A 269 7.08 1.12 12.57
N VAL A 270 8.16 0.82 11.83
CA VAL A 270 9.46 1.48 12.00
C VAL A 270 9.62 2.55 10.93
N LYS A 271 9.93 3.79 11.32
CA LYS A 271 10.33 4.87 10.42
C LYS A 271 11.67 5.42 10.91
N ARG A 272 12.67 5.57 10.04
CA ARG A 272 13.87 6.32 10.42
C ARG A 272 13.57 7.80 10.41
N ALA A 273 14.22 8.58 11.25
CA ALA A 273 14.07 10.03 11.26
C ALA A 273 14.32 10.62 9.84
N SER A 274 15.33 10.11 9.13
CA SER A 274 15.65 10.50 7.75
C SER A 274 14.54 10.22 6.74
N ASP A 275 13.75 9.15 6.91
CA ASP A 275 12.61 8.83 6.02
C ASP A 275 11.45 9.82 6.19
N LEU A 276 11.39 10.49 7.34
CA LEU A 276 10.34 11.46 7.64
C LEU A 276 10.71 12.88 7.19
N LEU A 277 12.01 13.13 6.99
CA LEU A 277 12.52 14.43 6.57
C LEU A 277 12.38 14.60 5.06
N ASP A 278 11.95 15.79 4.68
CA ASP A 278 11.82 16.21 3.29
C ASP A 278 12.47 17.60 3.14
N PRO A 279 13.37 17.80 2.14
CA PRO A 279 14.00 19.10 1.89
C PRO A 279 12.99 20.19 1.45
N PHE A 280 11.78 19.83 1.03
CA PHE A 280 10.74 20.77 0.64
C PHE A 280 9.89 21.22 1.84
N VAL A 281 9.57 22.52 1.90
CA VAL A 281 8.73 23.11 2.96
C VAL A 281 7.37 22.39 3.02
N GLY A 282 7.02 21.84 4.19
CA GLY A 282 5.78 21.11 4.43
C GLY A 282 5.81 19.61 4.11
N GLY A 283 6.80 19.11 3.37
CA GLY A 283 6.92 17.67 3.05
C GLY A 283 7.16 16.82 4.32
N THR A 284 7.98 17.34 5.24
CA THR A 284 8.27 16.69 6.53
C THR A 284 7.01 16.51 7.38
N GLU A 285 6.14 17.53 7.45
CA GLU A 285 4.89 17.48 8.20
C GLU A 285 3.90 16.47 7.58
N GLN A 286 3.82 16.42 6.24
CA GLN A 286 3.00 15.45 5.54
C GLN A 286 3.48 14.01 5.79
N ASN A 287 4.80 13.78 5.77
CA ASN A 287 5.41 12.48 6.03
C ASN A 287 5.16 12.01 7.46
N MET A 288 5.35 12.90 8.46
CA MET A 288 5.00 12.61 9.85
C MET A 288 3.51 12.32 10.02
N ALA A 289 2.63 13.18 9.50
CA ALA A 289 1.19 12.98 9.60
C ALA A 289 0.75 11.66 8.94
N ARG A 290 1.38 11.27 7.83
CA ARG A 290 1.18 9.97 7.19
C ARG A 290 1.61 8.82 8.09
N ALA A 291 2.80 8.88 8.69
CA ALA A 291 3.29 7.83 9.59
C ALA A 291 2.39 7.64 10.81
N PHE A 292 1.90 8.73 11.42
CA PHE A 292 0.94 8.64 12.54
C PHE A 292 -0.42 8.08 12.10
N ARG A 293 -0.94 8.48 10.93
CA ARG A 293 -2.19 7.93 10.38
C ARG A 293 -2.06 6.44 10.10
N GLU A 294 -0.96 6.01 9.50
CA GLU A 294 -0.64 4.62 9.20
C GLU A 294 -0.58 3.79 10.50
N ALA A 295 0.17 4.24 11.50
CA ALA A 295 0.23 3.58 12.80
C ALA A 295 -1.13 3.48 13.49
N ALA A 296 -1.94 4.54 13.43
CA ALA A 296 -3.28 4.55 14.03
C ALA A 296 -4.25 3.59 13.32
N GLN A 297 -4.17 3.49 11.99
CA GLN A 297 -5.00 2.58 11.19
C GLN A 297 -4.70 1.12 11.51
N ASP A 298 -3.42 0.77 11.63
CA ASP A 298 -2.98 -0.60 11.91
C ASP A 298 -2.96 -0.94 13.41
N ARG A 299 -3.31 0.02 14.28
CA ARG A 299 -3.15 -0.07 15.74
C ARG A 299 -1.72 -0.52 16.12
N ALA A 300 -0.74 0.00 15.39
CA ALA A 300 0.66 -0.37 15.48
C ALA A 300 1.41 0.46 16.54
N VAL A 301 2.50 -0.10 17.04
CA VAL A 301 3.56 0.66 17.72
C VAL A 301 4.35 1.42 16.66
N LEU A 302 4.35 2.74 16.71
CA LEU A 302 5.20 3.58 15.88
C LEU A 302 6.58 3.76 16.54
N LEU A 303 7.60 3.13 15.97
CA LEU A 303 8.99 3.32 16.36
C LEU A 303 9.64 4.31 15.39
N ILE A 304 10.06 5.46 15.92
CA ILE A 304 10.87 6.44 15.20
C ILE A 304 12.32 6.23 15.63
N ASP A 305 13.15 5.73 14.73
CA ASP A 305 14.56 5.41 15.01
C ASP A 305 15.48 6.57 14.59
N GLU A 306 16.68 6.63 15.17
CA GLU A 306 17.73 7.63 14.84
C GLU A 306 17.29 9.10 15.02
N VAL A 307 16.42 9.39 16.02
CA VAL A 307 15.91 10.74 16.31
C VAL A 307 17.02 11.70 16.79
N ASP A 308 18.14 11.19 17.25
CA ASP A 308 19.33 11.98 17.59
C ASP A 308 19.91 12.73 16.39
N SER A 309 19.82 12.16 15.17
CA SER A 309 20.17 12.87 13.92
C SER A 309 19.30 14.11 13.68
N PHE A 310 18.08 14.14 14.22
CA PHE A 310 17.13 15.25 14.12
C PHE A 310 17.42 16.39 15.12
N LEU A 311 17.98 16.09 16.29
CA LEU A 311 18.20 17.09 17.36
C LEU A 311 19.45 17.96 17.16
N GLN A 312 20.45 17.48 16.41
CA GLN A 312 21.71 18.21 16.24
C GLN A 312 21.59 19.42 15.30
N ASP A 313 20.67 19.42 14.33
CA ASP A 313 20.63 20.46 13.28
C ASP A 313 20.13 21.82 13.78
N ARG A 314 19.50 21.88 14.97
CA ARG A 314 19.15 23.15 15.64
C ARG A 314 20.27 23.75 16.50
N SER A 315 21.41 23.05 16.65
CA SER A 315 22.54 23.49 17.48
C SER A 315 23.52 24.42 16.75
N LYS A 316 23.30 24.69 15.46
CA LYS A 316 23.94 25.83 14.80
C LYS A 316 23.09 27.06 15.11
N PRO A 317 23.58 28.03 15.92
CA PRO A 317 22.96 29.34 15.93
C PRO A 317 23.11 29.89 14.50
N GLN A 318 22.02 29.86 13.74
CA GLN A 318 21.88 30.77 12.61
C GLN A 318 21.88 32.17 13.23
N GLU A 319 23.02 32.86 13.12
CA GLU A 319 23.08 34.30 13.25
C GLU A 319 22.01 34.88 12.32
N THR A 320 20.87 35.20 12.92
CA THR A 320 19.75 35.84 12.24
C THR A 320 20.12 37.30 12.08
N GLY A 321 20.84 37.59 11.00
CA GLY A 321 20.95 38.93 10.46
C GLY A 321 19.59 39.42 9.98
N LYS A 322 18.97 40.27 10.80
CA LYS A 322 18.05 41.39 10.49
C LYS A 322 17.27 41.37 9.16
N SER A 323 15.94 41.32 9.28
CA SER A 323 14.94 42.31 8.77
C SER A 323 13.56 41.62 8.76
N ALA A 324 12.66 41.87 9.72
CA ALA A 324 11.74 43.01 9.82
C ALA A 324 10.65 43.01 8.73
N TRP A 325 9.41 42.79 9.19
CA TRP A 325 8.08 42.84 8.55
C TRP A 325 7.58 41.55 7.88
#